data_AF-A0A2V6ILQ7-F1
#
_entry.id   AF-A0A2V6ILQ7-F1
#
_cell.length_a   1.000
_cell.length_b   1.000
_cell.length_c   1.000
_cell.angle_alpha   90.00
_cell.angle_beta   90.00
_cell.angle_gamma   90.00
#
_symmetry.space_group_name_H-M   'P 1'
#
loop_
_entity.id
_entity.type
_entity.pdbx_description
1 polymer ?
#
loop_
_entity_poly.entity_id
_entity_poly.type
_entity_poly.pdbx_seq_one_letter_code
_entity_poly.pdbx_strand_id
1 'polypeptide(L)'
;MSYRVAPIFLIRLAGVPFDRLERLATPETTNTARGLIVGQNKVQRDDKKRLAASLERELEITRKSLLDFARTILPRYLIFAAEGMRDRISSLLGANANAALPPRNARARERERHLLLYLQRIAAKNDTFSEFGPSAWGKISRNISGVTLAPESGTAEREGFLERWTAHAIAAAVNADPENSNPKLAVPALEPHAVRVLLDDIKNWPPGEAREKWLSILEGLVELPLKFAAAADIQDRQSILDQARIRLQSIGAESKQSDRFLYAATNPIGEECFRESHFEISERLIDEVPIQAESWIDLWRDSYAFIASRVAGGLRGVMEKAGAKSGVMPLPAFMQACDAAKLSLTGPGLVAFAVMAFQEVKAAFRKRLQPHLNLSEYELTVEDCHVVRDNFDYPRFDEYTYPSADLQLAATAIEAIEHGDYQWILAELHPPIALLHHCMYWSCPDKQTLGRALASTTFGRPNFHFGFFAADFT
;
A
#
# COMPACT_ATOMS: atom_id res chain seq x y z
N MET A 1 15.41 -6.97 25.60
CA MET A 1 15.21 -6.27 24.31
C MET A 1 14.33 -5.07 24.58
N SER A 2 14.62 -3.91 23.99
CA SER A 2 13.79 -2.72 24.15
C SER A 2 12.52 -2.78 23.30
N TYR A 3 12.53 -3.56 22.21
CA TYR A 3 11.41 -3.73 21.29
C TYR A 3 11.15 -5.21 20.96
N ARG A 4 9.93 -5.51 20.51
CA ARG A 4 9.48 -6.81 20.00
C ARG A 4 8.65 -6.63 18.73
N VAL A 5 8.55 -7.70 17.94
CA VAL A 5 7.70 -7.77 16.74
C VAL A 5 6.40 -8.50 17.07
N ALA A 6 5.29 -8.07 16.46
CA ALA A 6 3.99 -8.73 16.62
C ALA A 6 4.07 -10.22 16.20
N PRO A 7 3.49 -11.16 16.97
CA PRO A 7 3.64 -12.60 16.73
C PRO A 7 2.87 -13.11 15.50
N ILE A 8 1.89 -12.33 15.02
CA ILE A 8 1.12 -12.59 13.81
C ILE A 8 1.18 -11.34 12.96
N PHE A 9 1.44 -11.50 11.67
CA PHE A 9 1.54 -10.39 10.73
C PHE A 9 0.98 -10.78 9.37
N LEU A 10 0.60 -9.75 8.61
CA LEU A 10 0.12 -9.90 7.25
C LEU A 10 1.30 -9.88 6.27
N ILE A 11 1.29 -10.80 5.32
CA ILE A 11 2.26 -10.91 4.24
C ILE A 11 1.55 -10.57 2.94
N ARG A 12 2.18 -9.73 2.12
CA ARG A 12 1.74 -9.50 0.75
C ARG A 12 2.61 -10.32 -0.18
N LEU A 13 1.99 -11.13 -1.01
CA LEU A 13 2.67 -11.98 -1.98
C LEU A 13 2.48 -11.41 -3.38
N ALA A 14 3.46 -11.59 -4.26
CA ALA A 14 3.22 -11.46 -5.69
C ALA A 14 2.24 -12.55 -6.13
N GLY A 15 1.27 -12.21 -6.96
CA GLY A 15 0.24 -13.17 -7.38
C GLY A 15 0.77 -14.27 -8.30
N VAL A 16 1.88 -14.01 -8.98
CA VAL A 16 2.58 -14.99 -9.83
C VAL A 16 4.03 -15.17 -9.36
N PRO A 17 4.54 -16.41 -9.33
CA PRO A 17 5.95 -16.67 -9.01
C PRO A 17 6.94 -15.88 -9.89
N PHE A 18 8.01 -15.37 -9.26
CA PHE A 18 9.02 -14.55 -9.93
C PHE A 18 9.80 -15.32 -11.01
N ASP A 19 9.94 -16.65 -10.89
CA ASP A 19 10.63 -17.50 -11.89
C ASP A 19 9.99 -17.39 -13.29
N ARG A 20 8.68 -17.10 -13.37
CA ARG A 20 7.97 -16.85 -14.63
C ARG A 20 8.49 -15.60 -15.33
N LEU A 21 8.86 -14.57 -14.56
CA LEU A 21 9.47 -13.34 -15.06
C LEU A 21 10.95 -13.54 -15.37
N GLU A 22 11.66 -14.30 -14.53
CA GLU A 22 13.08 -14.63 -14.73
C GLU A 22 13.35 -15.34 -16.06
N ARG A 23 12.42 -16.18 -16.53
CA ARG A 23 12.47 -16.81 -17.87
C ARG A 23 12.51 -15.82 -19.04
N LEU A 24 12.21 -14.53 -18.81
CA LEU A 24 12.33 -13.48 -19.83
C LEU A 24 13.72 -12.82 -19.84
N ALA A 25 14.63 -13.24 -18.97
CA ALA A 25 16.00 -12.76 -18.95
C ALA A 25 16.78 -13.24 -20.19
N THR A 26 17.80 -12.46 -20.57
CA THR A 26 18.73 -12.78 -21.66
C THR A 26 20.15 -12.96 -21.08
N PRO A 27 20.39 -14.00 -20.26
CA PRO A 27 21.61 -14.15 -19.49
C PRO A 27 22.87 -14.29 -20.35
N GLU A 28 22.83 -14.97 -21.50
CA GLU A 28 23.99 -15.14 -22.37
C GLU A 28 24.45 -13.77 -22.92
N THR A 29 23.50 -12.98 -23.43
CA THR A 29 23.75 -11.64 -23.94
C THR A 29 24.20 -10.70 -22.82
N THR A 30 23.54 -10.76 -21.66
CA THR A 30 23.86 -9.88 -20.53
C THR A 30 25.24 -10.19 -19.95
N ASN A 31 25.60 -11.47 -19.80
CA ASN A 31 26.92 -11.88 -19.32
C ASN A 31 28.02 -11.54 -20.32
N THR A 32 27.76 -11.75 -21.62
CA THR A 32 28.69 -11.33 -22.68
C THR A 32 28.92 -9.81 -22.64
N ALA A 33 27.86 -9.02 -22.52
CA ALA A 33 27.96 -7.57 -22.40
C ALA A 33 28.72 -7.12 -21.14
N ARG A 34 28.41 -7.70 -19.98
CA ARG A 34 29.12 -7.41 -18.72
C ARG A 34 30.61 -7.76 -18.80
N GLY A 35 30.96 -8.90 -19.38
CA GLY A 35 32.35 -9.30 -19.58
C GLY A 35 33.13 -8.31 -20.45
N LEU A 36 32.50 -7.75 -21.49
CA LEU A 36 33.10 -6.72 -22.33
C LEU A 36 33.30 -5.39 -21.59
N ILE A 37 32.36 -5.00 -20.72
CA ILE A 37 32.46 -3.78 -19.91
C ILE A 37 33.61 -3.88 -18.90
N VAL A 38 33.76 -5.04 -18.23
CA VAL A 38 34.80 -5.24 -17.22
C VAL A 38 36.17 -5.47 -17.85
N GLY A 39 36.22 -6.16 -18.99
CA GLY A 39 37.48 -6.68 -19.56
C GLY A 39 38.15 -5.80 -20.62
N GLN A 40 37.50 -4.75 -21.16
CA GLN A 40 38.05 -4.03 -22.31
C GLN A 40 37.74 -2.53 -22.34
N ASN A 41 38.76 -1.72 -22.68
CA ASN A 41 38.60 -0.29 -22.98
C ASN A 41 37.94 -0.02 -24.35
N LYS A 42 37.88 -1.01 -25.27
CA LYS A 42 37.33 -0.84 -26.61
C LYS A 42 36.75 -2.14 -27.18
N VAL A 43 35.45 -2.15 -27.48
CA VAL A 43 34.72 -3.28 -28.07
C VAL A 43 35.16 -3.53 -29.52
N GLN A 44 35.58 -4.76 -29.85
CA GLN A 44 36.04 -5.13 -31.19
C GLN A 44 34.88 -5.55 -32.12
N ARG A 45 35.19 -5.72 -33.41
CA ARG A 45 34.18 -6.11 -34.43
C ARG A 45 33.60 -7.51 -34.17
N ASP A 46 34.43 -8.46 -33.74
CA ASP A 46 33.97 -9.82 -33.48
C ASP A 46 33.18 -9.92 -32.16
N ASP A 47 33.48 -9.08 -31.16
CA ASP A 47 32.65 -8.93 -29.96
C ASP A 47 31.24 -8.45 -30.31
N LYS A 48 31.12 -7.47 -31.22
CA LYS A 48 29.82 -6.99 -31.73
C LYS A 48 29.04 -8.10 -32.44
N LYS A 49 29.72 -8.93 -33.25
CA LYS A 49 29.06 -10.07 -33.93
C LYS A 49 28.58 -11.10 -32.92
N ARG A 50 29.40 -11.43 -31.91
CA ARG A 50 29.04 -12.37 -30.85
C ARG A 50 27.82 -11.90 -30.06
N LEU A 51 27.81 -10.61 -29.67
CA LEU A 51 26.69 -10.00 -28.96
C LEU A 51 25.41 -9.95 -29.81
N ALA A 52 25.53 -9.63 -31.11
CA ALA A 52 24.39 -9.62 -32.03
C ALA A 52 23.79 -11.04 -32.19
N ALA A 53 24.65 -12.05 -32.33
CA ALA A 53 24.20 -13.44 -32.47
C ALA A 53 23.55 -13.99 -31.20
N SER A 54 24.09 -13.69 -30.01
CA SER A 54 23.45 -14.09 -28.74
C SER A 54 22.11 -13.38 -28.55
N LEU A 55 22.06 -12.07 -28.85
CA LEU A 55 20.85 -11.27 -28.73
C LEU A 55 19.76 -11.78 -29.67
N GLU A 56 20.08 -12.07 -30.93
CA GLU A 56 19.11 -12.59 -31.90
C GLU A 56 18.47 -13.90 -31.42
N ARG A 57 19.30 -14.83 -30.94
CA ARG A 57 18.86 -16.13 -30.41
C ARG A 57 17.96 -15.98 -29.18
N GLU A 58 18.42 -15.24 -28.18
CA GLU A 58 17.67 -15.08 -26.92
C GLU A 58 16.40 -14.23 -27.12
N LEU A 59 16.44 -13.24 -28.03
CA LEU A 59 15.30 -12.36 -28.26
C LEU A 59 14.11 -13.12 -28.86
N GLU A 60 14.31 -14.05 -29.80
CA GLU A 60 13.20 -14.82 -30.35
C GLU A 60 12.50 -15.66 -29.27
N ILE A 61 13.28 -16.37 -28.45
CA ILE A 61 12.80 -17.20 -27.34
C ILE A 61 12.08 -16.33 -26.30
N THR A 62 12.67 -15.20 -25.93
CA THR A 62 12.12 -14.26 -24.96
C THR A 62 10.78 -13.69 -25.43
N ARG A 63 10.67 -13.32 -26.71
CA ARG A 63 9.42 -12.77 -27.26
C ARG A 63 8.27 -13.80 -27.25
N LYS A 64 8.55 -15.06 -27.55
CA LYS A 64 7.56 -16.15 -27.47
C LYS A 64 7.11 -16.34 -26.02
N SER A 65 8.09 -16.48 -25.12
CA SER A 65 7.84 -16.64 -23.67
C SER A 65 7.05 -15.48 -23.07
N LEU A 66 7.35 -14.24 -23.47
CA LEU A 66 6.63 -13.05 -23.04
C LEU A 66 5.16 -13.10 -23.45
N LEU A 67 4.87 -13.46 -24.70
CA LEU A 67 3.50 -13.53 -25.22
C LEU A 67 2.72 -14.67 -24.58
N ASP A 68 3.33 -15.84 -24.40
CA ASP A 68 2.66 -16.98 -23.77
C ASP A 68 2.36 -16.72 -22.29
N PHE A 69 3.31 -16.09 -21.58
CA PHE A 69 3.07 -15.64 -20.20
C PHE A 69 1.94 -14.60 -20.15
N ALA A 70 1.97 -13.61 -21.04
CA ALA A 70 0.92 -12.59 -21.14
C ALA A 70 -0.46 -13.20 -21.40
N ARG A 71 -0.58 -14.14 -22.35
CA ARG A 71 -1.85 -14.84 -22.66
C ARG A 71 -2.39 -15.63 -21.49
N THR A 72 -1.52 -16.21 -20.67
CA THR A 72 -1.94 -17.05 -19.55
C THR A 72 -2.52 -16.22 -18.40
N ILE A 73 -1.93 -15.06 -18.10
CA ILE A 73 -2.24 -14.32 -16.87
C ILE A 73 -3.03 -13.04 -17.10
N LEU A 74 -2.71 -12.28 -18.15
CA LEU A 74 -3.30 -10.95 -18.33
C LEU A 74 -4.82 -10.96 -18.56
N PRO A 75 -5.47 -11.94 -19.21
CA PRO A 75 -6.93 -11.91 -19.36
C PRO A 75 -7.69 -11.75 -18.03
N ARG A 76 -7.24 -12.45 -16.97
CA ARG A 76 -7.83 -12.34 -15.63
C ARG A 76 -7.52 -10.99 -14.97
N TYR A 77 -6.33 -10.45 -15.20
CA TYR A 77 -5.93 -9.12 -14.70
C TYR A 77 -6.73 -7.99 -15.35
N LEU A 78 -6.99 -8.09 -16.65
CA LEU A 78 -7.62 -7.04 -17.45
C LEU A 78 -9.11 -6.84 -17.16
N ILE A 79 -9.74 -7.76 -16.43
CA ILE A 79 -11.08 -7.55 -15.84
C ILE A 79 -11.10 -6.26 -15.02
N PHE A 80 -9.97 -5.91 -14.40
CA PHE A 80 -9.80 -4.70 -13.62
C PHE A 80 -9.17 -3.53 -14.41
N ALA A 81 -8.91 -3.68 -15.71
CA ALA A 81 -8.43 -2.59 -16.53
C ALA A 81 -9.59 -1.76 -17.10
N ALA A 82 -9.32 -0.48 -17.35
CA ALA A 82 -10.21 0.39 -18.14
C ALA A 82 -10.49 -0.24 -19.52
N GLU A 83 -11.69 -0.01 -20.04
CA GLU A 83 -12.21 -0.66 -21.26
C GLU A 83 -11.25 -0.52 -22.45
N GLY A 84 -10.81 0.70 -22.76
CA GLY A 84 -9.88 0.93 -23.87
C GLY A 84 -8.52 0.22 -23.72
N MET A 85 -8.07 -0.02 -22.48
CA MET A 85 -6.85 -0.80 -22.21
C MET A 85 -7.10 -2.30 -22.36
N ARG A 86 -8.26 -2.79 -21.92
CA ARG A 86 -8.68 -4.17 -22.08
C ARG A 86 -8.74 -4.55 -23.56
N ASP A 87 -9.45 -3.79 -24.38
CA ASP A 87 -9.56 -4.07 -25.82
C ASP A 87 -8.20 -4.03 -26.53
N ARG A 88 -7.37 -3.04 -26.15
CA ARG A 88 -6.02 -2.91 -26.68
C ARG A 88 -5.17 -4.12 -26.34
N ILE A 89 -5.27 -4.71 -25.14
CA ILE A 89 -4.44 -5.86 -24.76
C ILE A 89 -5.07 -7.17 -25.22
N SER A 90 -6.38 -7.35 -25.12
CA SER A 90 -7.09 -8.54 -25.62
C SER A 90 -6.83 -8.76 -27.13
N SER A 91 -6.83 -7.69 -27.93
CA SER A 91 -6.45 -7.79 -29.35
C SER A 91 -5.00 -8.21 -29.59
N LEU A 92 -4.09 -7.99 -28.62
CA LEU A 92 -2.69 -8.48 -28.68
C LEU A 92 -2.59 -9.96 -28.33
N LEU A 93 -3.47 -10.45 -27.46
CA LEU A 93 -3.45 -11.83 -26.98
C LEU A 93 -4.15 -12.79 -27.95
N GLY A 94 -5.14 -12.31 -28.72
CA GLY A 94 -5.96 -13.09 -29.65
C GLY A 94 -5.26 -13.59 -30.92
N ALA A 95 -4.00 -13.23 -31.18
CA ALA A 95 -3.23 -13.83 -32.26
C ALA A 95 -2.97 -15.32 -31.97
N ASN A 96 -3.09 -16.20 -32.96
CA ASN A 96 -2.85 -17.65 -32.82
C ASN A 96 -1.51 -17.91 -32.09
N ALA A 97 -1.55 -18.68 -31.00
CA ALA A 97 -0.38 -18.98 -30.18
C ALA A 97 0.76 -19.65 -30.99
N ASN A 98 0.40 -20.39 -32.03
CA ASN A 98 1.33 -21.10 -32.90
C ASN A 98 1.74 -20.31 -34.15
N ALA A 99 1.27 -19.06 -34.32
CA ALA A 99 1.69 -18.24 -35.44
C ALA A 99 3.14 -17.75 -35.26
N ALA A 100 3.89 -17.67 -36.37
CA ALA A 100 5.19 -17.04 -36.37
C ALA A 100 5.08 -15.58 -35.88
N LEU A 101 6.02 -15.17 -35.02
CA LEU A 101 6.02 -13.81 -34.49
C LEU A 101 6.25 -12.80 -35.63
N PRO A 102 5.46 -11.71 -35.69
CA PRO A 102 5.67 -10.69 -36.70
C PRO A 102 7.06 -10.02 -36.52
N PRO A 103 7.62 -9.44 -37.60
CA PRO A 103 8.85 -8.68 -37.54
C PRO A 103 8.81 -7.62 -36.44
N ARG A 104 9.92 -7.49 -35.71
CA ARG A 104 10.00 -6.61 -34.55
C ARG A 104 10.24 -5.16 -34.95
N ASN A 105 9.17 -4.47 -35.32
CA ASN A 105 9.19 -3.03 -35.60
C ASN A 105 8.96 -2.17 -34.34
N ALA A 106 8.96 -0.83 -34.47
CA ALA A 106 8.74 0.08 -33.34
C ALA A 106 7.45 -0.21 -32.55
N ARG A 107 6.36 -0.52 -33.25
CA ARG A 107 5.06 -0.83 -32.64
C ARG A 107 5.06 -2.16 -31.88
N ALA A 108 5.73 -3.18 -32.42
CA ALA A 108 5.91 -4.46 -31.73
C ALA A 108 6.71 -4.26 -30.42
N ARG A 109 7.78 -3.46 -30.45
CA ARG A 109 8.58 -3.14 -29.25
C ARG A 109 7.78 -2.43 -28.18
N GLU A 110 6.97 -1.45 -28.57
CA GLU A 110 6.10 -0.72 -27.65
C GLU A 110 5.09 -1.67 -26.97
N ARG A 111 4.49 -2.58 -27.74
CA ARG A 111 3.54 -3.58 -27.24
C ARG A 111 4.20 -4.56 -26.27
N GLU A 112 5.33 -5.15 -26.66
CA GLU A 112 6.12 -6.05 -25.82
C GLU A 112 6.52 -5.38 -24.50
N ARG A 113 6.95 -4.12 -24.54
CA ARG A 113 7.27 -3.34 -23.34
C ARG A 113 6.07 -3.20 -22.41
N HIS A 114 4.88 -2.91 -22.94
CA HIS A 114 3.67 -2.82 -22.12
C HIS A 114 3.32 -4.16 -21.46
N LEU A 115 3.38 -5.27 -22.22
CA LEU A 115 3.13 -6.60 -21.65
C LEU A 115 4.12 -6.91 -20.53
N LEU A 116 5.41 -6.62 -20.75
CA LEU A 116 6.46 -6.84 -19.75
C LEU A 116 6.18 -6.03 -18.47
N LEU A 117 5.76 -4.76 -18.57
CA LEU A 117 5.45 -3.93 -17.40
C LEU A 117 4.29 -4.49 -16.56
N TYR A 118 3.25 -5.05 -17.19
CA TYR A 118 2.17 -5.72 -16.46
C TYR A 118 2.67 -7.00 -15.77
N LEU A 119 3.45 -7.82 -16.47
CA LEU A 119 3.98 -9.05 -15.91
C LEU A 119 4.96 -8.79 -14.76
N GLN A 120 5.79 -7.74 -14.88
CA GLN A 120 6.64 -7.27 -13.78
C GLN A 120 5.81 -6.85 -12.57
N ARG A 121 4.70 -6.15 -12.76
CA ARG A 121 3.82 -5.76 -11.65
C ARG A 121 3.26 -6.99 -10.91
N ILE A 122 2.81 -7.99 -11.65
CA ILE A 122 2.13 -9.16 -11.06
C ILE A 122 3.12 -10.17 -10.42
N ALA A 123 4.37 -10.20 -10.91
CA ALA A 123 5.37 -11.18 -10.48
C ALA A 123 6.47 -10.62 -9.56
N ALA A 124 6.71 -9.31 -9.59
CA ALA A 124 7.82 -8.66 -8.88
C ALA A 124 7.39 -7.56 -7.91
N LYS A 125 6.09 -7.28 -7.80
CA LYS A 125 5.56 -6.37 -6.78
C LYS A 125 4.55 -7.09 -5.90
N ASN A 126 4.64 -6.83 -4.62
CA ASN A 126 3.69 -7.31 -3.61
C ASN A 126 2.59 -6.26 -3.38
N ASP A 127 2.07 -5.69 -4.47
CA ASP A 127 0.99 -4.70 -4.42
C ASP A 127 -0.32 -5.43 -4.14
N THR A 128 -1.02 -5.10 -3.05
CA THR A 128 -2.32 -5.69 -2.71
C THR A 128 -3.34 -5.42 -3.82
N PHE A 129 -3.67 -6.47 -4.59
CA PHE A 129 -4.55 -6.37 -5.75
C PHE A 129 -5.07 -7.73 -6.21
N SER A 130 -6.25 -8.15 -5.73
CA SER A 130 -6.90 -9.39 -6.14
C SER A 130 -5.92 -10.60 -6.05
N GLU A 131 -6.08 -11.62 -6.89
CA GLU A 131 -5.20 -12.79 -6.97
C GLU A 131 -3.78 -12.45 -7.47
N PHE A 132 -3.56 -11.22 -7.95
CA PHE A 132 -2.30 -10.73 -8.47
C PHE A 132 -1.39 -10.11 -7.41
N GLY A 133 -1.94 -9.91 -6.21
CA GLY A 133 -1.19 -9.56 -5.02
C GLY A 133 -1.95 -9.97 -3.76
N PRO A 134 -2.14 -11.27 -3.53
CA PRO A 134 -2.94 -11.75 -2.43
C PRO A 134 -2.23 -11.50 -1.10
N SER A 135 -3.03 -11.34 -0.06
CA SER A 135 -2.55 -11.30 1.31
C SER A 135 -2.50 -12.71 1.91
N ALA A 136 -1.63 -12.92 2.88
CA ALA A 136 -1.50 -14.16 3.62
C ALA A 136 -1.15 -13.88 5.07
N TRP A 137 -1.48 -14.80 5.97
CA TRP A 137 -1.01 -14.71 7.35
C TRP A 137 0.36 -15.34 7.50
N GLY A 138 1.20 -14.71 8.32
CA GLY A 138 2.46 -15.23 8.82
C GLY A 138 2.46 -15.27 10.34
N LYS A 139 3.32 -16.12 10.89
CA LYS A 139 3.53 -16.20 12.34
C LYS A 139 5.00 -16.32 12.71
N ILE A 140 5.33 -15.88 13.92
CA ILE A 140 6.62 -16.16 14.55
C ILE A 140 6.59 -17.58 15.13
N SER A 141 7.65 -18.35 14.90
CA SER A 141 7.77 -19.74 15.34
C SER A 141 9.10 -19.96 16.08
N ARG A 142 9.04 -20.73 17.18
CA ARG A 142 10.22 -21.15 17.95
C ARG A 142 10.84 -22.45 17.45
N ASN A 143 10.16 -23.13 16.53
CA ASN A 143 10.49 -24.49 16.11
C ASN A 143 11.28 -24.52 14.79
N ILE A 144 11.62 -23.36 14.22
CA ILE A 144 12.39 -23.23 12.98
C ILE A 144 13.59 -22.30 13.18
N SER A 145 14.60 -22.44 12.33
CA SER A 145 15.83 -21.62 12.35
C SER A 145 15.78 -20.40 11.43
N GLY A 146 15.10 -20.50 10.28
CA GLY A 146 15.03 -19.45 9.26
C GLY A 146 13.60 -19.01 8.96
N VAL A 147 13.19 -19.16 7.70
CA VAL A 147 11.82 -18.89 7.22
C VAL A 147 11.27 -20.11 6.51
N THR A 148 9.94 -20.30 6.56
CA THR A 148 9.23 -21.20 5.66
C THR A 148 8.31 -20.39 4.77
N LEU A 149 8.15 -20.79 3.50
CA LEU A 149 7.20 -20.18 2.58
C LEU A 149 6.77 -21.24 1.57
N ALA A 150 5.51 -21.67 1.63
CA ALA A 150 4.94 -22.65 0.73
C ALA A 150 3.52 -22.24 0.30
N PRO A 151 3.39 -21.21 -0.57
CA PRO A 151 2.08 -20.71 -0.97
C PRO A 151 1.29 -21.75 -1.74
N GLU A 152 0.05 -21.98 -1.30
CA GLU A 152 -0.88 -22.84 -2.01
C GLU A 152 -1.28 -22.23 -3.35
N SER A 153 -1.61 -23.09 -4.32
CA SER A 153 -2.08 -22.64 -5.62
C SER A 153 -3.46 -22.00 -5.50
N GLY A 154 -3.67 -20.87 -6.16
CA GLY A 154 -4.98 -20.22 -6.25
C GLY A 154 -5.24 -19.21 -5.14
N THR A 155 -6.49 -19.13 -4.72
CA THR A 155 -6.99 -18.16 -3.75
C THR A 155 -7.84 -18.91 -2.73
N ALA A 156 -7.51 -18.74 -1.45
CA ALA A 156 -8.22 -19.35 -0.33
C ALA A 156 -9.54 -18.63 -0.05
N GLU A 157 -9.52 -17.30 -0.07
CA GLU A 157 -10.70 -16.47 0.16
C GLU A 157 -10.68 -15.23 -0.75
N ARG A 158 -11.87 -14.81 -1.19
CA ARG A 158 -12.07 -13.61 -2.00
C ARG A 158 -13.10 -12.72 -1.33
N GLU A 159 -12.77 -11.45 -1.22
CA GLU A 159 -13.69 -10.43 -0.75
C GLU A 159 -13.89 -9.38 -1.84
N GLY A 160 -15.10 -9.33 -2.39
CA GLY A 160 -15.52 -8.27 -3.29
C GLY A 160 -16.17 -7.13 -2.53
N PHE A 161 -15.84 -5.88 -2.86
CA PHE A 161 -16.46 -4.70 -2.27
C PHE A 161 -16.68 -3.60 -3.31
N LEU A 162 -17.60 -2.67 -3.01
CA LEU A 162 -17.76 -1.47 -3.83
C LEU A 162 -16.68 -0.45 -3.48
N GLU A 163 -15.98 0.05 -4.50
CA GLU A 163 -14.89 0.99 -4.34
C GLU A 163 -15.35 2.29 -3.67
N ARG A 164 -14.47 2.92 -2.87
CA ARG A 164 -14.83 4.09 -2.05
C ARG A 164 -15.41 5.25 -2.86
N TRP A 165 -14.92 5.45 -4.10
CA TRP A 165 -15.43 6.50 -4.98
C TRP A 165 -16.93 6.30 -5.29
N THR A 166 -17.41 5.06 -5.36
CA THR A 166 -18.82 4.77 -5.62
C THR A 166 -19.71 5.27 -4.49
N ALA A 167 -19.29 5.09 -3.23
CA ALA A 167 -20.01 5.62 -2.06
C ALA A 167 -20.11 7.14 -2.09
N HIS A 168 -19.04 7.84 -2.47
CA HIS A 168 -19.05 9.29 -2.62
C HIS A 168 -19.97 9.75 -3.76
N ALA A 169 -19.96 9.05 -4.89
CA ALA A 169 -20.80 9.37 -6.02
C ALA A 169 -22.29 9.11 -5.72
N ILE A 170 -22.59 7.99 -5.06
CA ILE A 170 -23.94 7.65 -4.56
C ILE A 170 -24.43 8.70 -3.58
N ALA A 171 -23.66 9.02 -2.53
CA ALA A 171 -24.06 10.02 -1.54
C ALA A 171 -24.30 11.39 -2.20
N ALA A 172 -23.48 11.78 -3.18
CA ALA A 172 -23.71 13.00 -3.95
C ALA A 172 -25.01 12.95 -4.76
N ALA A 173 -25.31 11.84 -5.43
CA ALA A 173 -26.53 11.66 -6.20
C ALA A 173 -27.79 11.70 -5.30
N VAL A 174 -27.75 10.99 -4.17
CA VAL A 174 -28.82 11.00 -3.15
C VAL A 174 -29.06 12.40 -2.59
N ASN A 175 -28.00 13.14 -2.30
CA ASN A 175 -28.08 14.49 -1.76
C ASN A 175 -28.51 15.55 -2.78
N ALA A 176 -28.38 15.25 -4.07
CA ALA A 176 -28.79 16.12 -5.17
C ALA A 176 -30.20 15.81 -5.68
N ASP A 177 -30.80 14.71 -5.24
CA ASP A 177 -32.15 14.31 -5.62
C ASP A 177 -33.17 15.32 -5.07
N PRO A 178 -33.88 16.09 -5.94
CA PRO A 178 -34.82 17.11 -5.49
C PRO A 178 -36.04 16.54 -4.77
N GLU A 179 -36.32 15.25 -4.96
CA GLU A 179 -37.42 14.53 -4.31
C GLU A 179 -37.00 14.03 -2.91
N ASN A 180 -35.71 14.10 -2.57
CA ASN A 180 -35.20 13.65 -1.29
C ASN A 180 -35.26 14.77 -0.23
N SER A 181 -36.18 14.62 0.73
CA SER A 181 -36.32 15.51 1.89
C SER A 181 -35.63 14.98 3.16
N ASN A 182 -34.95 13.85 3.08
CA ASN A 182 -34.26 13.22 4.22
C ASN A 182 -32.93 13.92 4.54
N PRO A 183 -32.33 13.64 5.72
CA PRO A 183 -31.00 14.15 6.05
C PRO A 183 -29.96 13.82 4.99
N LYS A 184 -29.01 14.73 4.79
CA LYS A 184 -27.89 14.50 3.86
C LYS A 184 -27.06 13.31 4.30
N LEU A 185 -26.73 12.46 3.34
CA LEU A 185 -25.80 11.36 3.55
C LEU A 185 -24.36 11.83 3.48
N ALA A 186 -23.52 11.24 4.34
CA ALA A 186 -22.07 11.43 4.34
C ALA A 186 -21.37 10.08 4.27
N VAL A 187 -20.23 10.02 3.58
CA VAL A 187 -19.45 8.78 3.50
C VAL A 187 -18.55 8.67 4.73
N PRO A 188 -18.71 7.63 5.57
CA PRO A 188 -17.86 7.45 6.75
C PRO A 188 -16.38 7.31 6.37
N ALA A 189 -15.51 7.93 7.18
CA ALA A 189 -14.07 7.75 7.07
C ALA A 189 -13.68 6.35 7.56
N LEU A 190 -12.66 5.75 6.93
CA LEU A 190 -12.10 4.44 7.32
C LEU A 190 -13.07 3.25 7.31
N GLU A 191 -14.28 3.42 6.76
CA GLU A 191 -15.24 2.33 6.57
C GLU A 191 -14.98 1.64 5.21
N PRO A 192 -14.59 0.35 5.18
CA PRO A 192 -14.36 -0.40 3.96
C PRO A 192 -15.65 -0.69 3.18
N HIS A 193 -16.80 -0.84 3.85
CA HIS A 193 -18.09 -1.14 3.21
C HIS A 193 -19.01 0.08 3.20
N ALA A 194 -18.48 1.24 2.81
CA ALA A 194 -19.19 2.50 2.95
C ALA A 194 -20.57 2.54 2.25
N VAL A 195 -20.73 1.85 1.10
CA VAL A 195 -22.03 1.76 0.42
C VAL A 195 -23.06 0.98 1.25
N ARG A 196 -22.63 -0.02 2.04
CA ARG A 196 -23.52 -0.74 2.95
C ARG A 196 -24.02 0.16 4.07
N VAL A 197 -23.17 1.03 4.61
CA VAL A 197 -23.59 2.03 5.59
C VAL A 197 -24.61 3.00 5.00
N LEU A 198 -24.39 3.48 3.76
CA LEU A 198 -25.39 4.32 3.07
C LEU A 198 -26.73 3.59 2.88
N LEU A 199 -26.70 2.30 2.54
CA LEU A 199 -27.91 1.49 2.44
C LEU A 199 -28.64 1.39 3.79
N ASP A 200 -27.92 1.17 4.88
CA ASP A 200 -28.51 1.05 6.21
C ASP A 200 -29.05 2.40 6.73
N ASP A 201 -28.40 3.52 6.40
CA ASP A 201 -28.94 4.87 6.65
C ASP A 201 -30.27 5.08 5.91
N ILE A 202 -30.35 4.68 4.64
CA ILE A 202 -31.58 4.81 3.83
C ILE A 202 -32.69 3.90 4.35
N LYS A 203 -32.38 2.68 4.81
CA LYS A 203 -33.38 1.79 5.43
C LYS A 203 -34.08 2.44 6.63
N ASN A 204 -33.35 3.27 7.37
CA ASN A 204 -33.82 3.97 8.56
C ASN A 204 -34.59 5.27 8.25
N TRP A 205 -34.68 5.68 6.98
CA TRP A 205 -35.54 6.79 6.61
C TRP A 205 -37.03 6.48 6.87
N PRO A 206 -37.87 7.50 7.10
CA PRO A 206 -39.31 7.34 7.11
C PRO A 206 -39.81 6.71 5.79
N PRO A 207 -40.88 5.91 5.82
CA PRO A 207 -41.51 5.38 4.60
C PRO A 207 -41.87 6.50 3.61
N GLY A 208 -41.50 6.33 2.35
CA GLY A 208 -41.75 7.32 1.30
C GLY A 208 -41.09 6.95 -0.03
N GLU A 209 -41.46 7.64 -1.11
CA GLU A 209 -40.98 7.34 -2.48
C GLU A 209 -39.46 7.40 -2.60
N ALA A 210 -38.82 8.40 -1.96
CA ALA A 210 -37.37 8.52 -1.95
C ALA A 210 -36.68 7.31 -1.28
N ARG A 211 -37.24 6.79 -0.18
CA ARG A 211 -36.71 5.60 0.49
C ARG A 211 -36.80 4.38 -0.41
N GLU A 212 -37.97 4.10 -0.98
CA GLU A 212 -38.19 2.93 -1.82
C GLU A 212 -37.33 2.97 -3.11
N LYS A 213 -37.23 4.14 -3.74
CA LYS A 213 -36.36 4.39 -4.91
C LYS A 213 -34.90 4.07 -4.60
N TRP A 214 -34.34 4.69 -3.56
CA TRP A 214 -32.92 4.54 -3.25
C TRP A 214 -32.58 3.18 -2.63
N LEU A 215 -33.49 2.59 -1.85
CA LEU A 215 -33.34 1.24 -1.33
C LEU A 215 -33.21 0.23 -2.48
N SER A 216 -34.13 0.25 -3.45
CA SER A 216 -34.13 -0.65 -4.60
C SER A 216 -32.84 -0.53 -5.44
N ILE A 217 -32.35 0.70 -5.64
CA ILE A 217 -31.10 0.96 -6.37
C ILE A 217 -29.90 0.37 -5.61
N LEU A 218 -29.77 0.67 -4.32
CA LEU A 218 -28.61 0.27 -3.52
C LEU A 218 -28.59 -1.23 -3.21
N GLU A 219 -29.74 -1.85 -2.96
CA GLU A 219 -29.84 -3.31 -2.79
C GLU A 219 -29.29 -4.04 -4.03
N GLY A 220 -29.67 -3.59 -5.22
CA GLY A 220 -29.15 -4.14 -6.47
C GLY A 220 -27.64 -3.91 -6.69
N LEU A 221 -27.05 -2.88 -6.07
CA LEU A 221 -25.61 -2.60 -6.15
C LEU A 221 -24.79 -3.43 -5.15
N VAL A 222 -25.24 -3.54 -3.89
CA VAL A 222 -24.48 -4.22 -2.83
C VAL A 222 -24.39 -5.74 -3.02
N GLU A 223 -25.27 -6.34 -3.84
CA GLU A 223 -25.18 -7.76 -4.19
C GLU A 223 -24.08 -8.07 -5.23
N LEU A 224 -23.70 -7.08 -6.06
CA LEU A 224 -22.80 -7.32 -7.19
C LEU A 224 -21.38 -7.74 -6.76
N PRO A 225 -20.76 -7.15 -5.72
CA PRO A 225 -19.45 -7.60 -5.28
C PRO A 225 -19.42 -9.06 -4.80
N LEU A 226 -20.48 -9.53 -4.14
CA LEU A 226 -20.60 -10.94 -3.72
C LEU A 226 -20.70 -11.86 -4.94
N LYS A 227 -21.53 -11.50 -5.93
CA LYS A 227 -21.64 -12.24 -7.20
C LYS A 227 -20.30 -12.24 -7.95
N PHE A 228 -19.59 -11.11 -7.94
CA PHE A 228 -18.29 -10.97 -8.59
C PHE A 228 -17.23 -11.88 -7.94
N ALA A 229 -17.14 -11.88 -6.61
CA ALA A 229 -16.20 -12.72 -5.87
C ALA A 229 -16.47 -14.23 -6.06
N ALA A 230 -17.74 -14.63 -6.18
CA ALA A 230 -18.15 -16.02 -6.40
C ALA A 230 -17.98 -16.49 -7.86
N ALA A 231 -17.95 -15.58 -8.83
CA ALA A 231 -17.83 -15.91 -10.24
C ALA A 231 -16.39 -16.34 -10.58
N ALA A 232 -16.24 -17.54 -11.14
CA ALA A 232 -14.94 -18.06 -11.61
C ALA A 232 -14.64 -17.69 -13.07
N ASP A 233 -15.68 -17.55 -13.90
CA ASP A 233 -15.54 -17.24 -15.33
C ASP A 233 -15.26 -15.74 -15.57
N ILE A 234 -14.39 -15.47 -16.54
CA ILE A 234 -13.95 -14.10 -16.88
C ILE A 234 -15.11 -13.27 -17.46
N GLN A 235 -15.94 -13.87 -18.30
CA GLN A 235 -17.08 -13.18 -18.94
C GLN A 235 -18.17 -12.88 -17.92
N ASP A 236 -18.45 -13.78 -16.99
CA ASP A 236 -19.41 -13.54 -15.91
C ASP A 236 -18.96 -12.37 -15.03
N ARG A 237 -17.68 -12.37 -14.61
CA ARG A 237 -17.08 -11.27 -13.83
C ARG A 237 -17.14 -9.94 -14.59
N GLN A 238 -16.86 -9.96 -15.89
CA GLN A 238 -16.99 -8.78 -16.74
C GLN A 238 -18.44 -8.28 -16.83
N SER A 239 -19.40 -9.17 -17.03
CA SER A 239 -20.83 -8.83 -17.06
C SER A 239 -21.28 -8.17 -15.76
N ILE A 240 -20.82 -8.67 -14.61
CA ILE A 240 -21.16 -8.11 -13.30
C ILE A 240 -20.59 -6.69 -13.13
N LEU A 241 -19.35 -6.45 -13.58
CA LEU A 241 -18.77 -5.10 -13.58
C LEU A 241 -19.55 -4.13 -14.48
N ASP A 242 -19.97 -4.59 -15.66
CA ASP A 242 -20.75 -3.77 -16.59
C ASP A 242 -22.15 -3.47 -16.00
N GLN A 243 -22.78 -4.43 -15.32
CA GLN A 243 -24.01 -4.19 -14.56
C GLN A 243 -23.82 -3.14 -13.46
N ALA A 244 -22.71 -3.18 -12.72
CA ALA A 244 -22.41 -2.17 -11.70
C ALA A 244 -22.24 -0.77 -12.31
N ARG A 245 -21.53 -0.68 -13.44
CA ARG A 245 -21.34 0.58 -14.18
C ARG A 245 -22.68 1.15 -14.66
N ILE A 246 -23.52 0.33 -15.29
CA ILE A 246 -24.83 0.75 -15.81
C ILE A 246 -25.71 1.28 -14.67
N ARG A 247 -25.74 0.60 -13.51
CA ARG A 247 -26.52 1.03 -12.34
C ARG A 247 -26.01 2.33 -11.72
N LEU A 248 -24.69 2.54 -11.69
CA LEU A 248 -24.12 3.80 -11.21
C LEU A 248 -24.36 4.94 -12.20
N GLN A 249 -24.25 4.69 -13.50
CA GLN A 249 -24.57 5.66 -14.55
C GLN A 249 -26.03 6.08 -14.52
N SER A 250 -26.96 5.16 -14.25
CA SER A 250 -28.40 5.49 -14.21
C SER A 250 -28.79 6.47 -13.10
N ILE A 251 -27.92 6.69 -12.11
CA ILE A 251 -28.10 7.68 -11.03
C ILE A 251 -27.13 8.87 -11.14
N GLY A 252 -26.41 9.00 -12.27
CA GLY A 252 -25.40 10.05 -12.47
C GLY A 252 -24.13 9.89 -11.62
N ALA A 253 -23.89 8.70 -11.05
CA ALA A 253 -22.73 8.39 -10.23
C ALA A 253 -21.57 7.87 -11.09
N GLU A 254 -20.97 8.74 -11.91
CA GLU A 254 -19.86 8.36 -12.80
C GLU A 254 -18.48 8.60 -12.18
N SER A 255 -17.51 7.75 -12.54
CA SER A 255 -16.10 8.00 -12.19
C SER A 255 -15.59 9.20 -12.99
N LYS A 256 -15.06 10.20 -12.28
CA LYS A 256 -14.51 11.44 -12.89
C LYS A 256 -13.07 11.30 -13.38
N GLN A 257 -12.45 10.12 -13.27
CA GLN A 257 -11.02 9.93 -13.58
C GLN A 257 -10.79 9.61 -15.06
N SER A 258 -9.70 10.16 -15.62
CA SER A 258 -9.32 9.96 -17.03
C SER A 258 -8.72 8.58 -17.28
N ASP A 259 -9.11 7.93 -18.38
CA ASP A 259 -8.57 6.63 -18.86
C ASP A 259 -7.08 6.64 -19.28
N ARG A 260 -6.36 7.74 -19.04
CA ARG A 260 -5.00 7.98 -19.57
C ARG A 260 -3.88 7.46 -18.67
N PHE A 261 -4.15 7.14 -17.41
CA PHE A 261 -3.14 6.64 -16.49
C PHE A 261 -3.25 5.13 -16.31
N LEU A 262 -2.11 4.44 -16.40
CA LEU A 262 -2.01 3.07 -15.90
C LEU A 262 -2.40 3.08 -14.42
N TYR A 263 -3.26 2.14 -14.02
CA TYR A 263 -3.66 1.89 -12.62
C TYR A 263 -4.65 2.88 -12.00
N ALA A 264 -5.41 3.64 -12.80
CA ALA A 264 -6.51 4.45 -12.26
C ALA A 264 -7.62 3.54 -11.69
N ALA A 265 -8.05 3.82 -10.45
CA ALA A 265 -9.12 3.08 -9.77
C ALA A 265 -10.49 3.54 -10.30
N THR A 266 -10.82 3.10 -11.52
CA THR A 266 -12.09 3.44 -12.19
C THR A 266 -13.13 2.33 -12.12
N ASN A 267 -12.76 1.13 -11.67
CA ASN A 267 -13.74 0.05 -11.50
C ASN A 267 -14.64 0.33 -10.30
N PRO A 268 -15.93 -0.03 -10.39
CA PRO A 268 -16.85 0.15 -9.27
C PRO A 268 -16.69 -0.93 -8.19
N ILE A 269 -16.14 -2.10 -8.55
CA ILE A 269 -15.94 -3.23 -7.64
C ILE A 269 -14.43 -3.47 -7.50
N GLY A 270 -13.96 -3.46 -6.26
CA GLY A 270 -12.64 -3.92 -5.85
C GLY A 270 -12.69 -5.37 -5.38
N GLU A 271 -11.55 -6.05 -5.37
CA GLU A 271 -11.43 -7.41 -4.86
C GLU A 271 -10.13 -7.58 -4.08
N GLU A 272 -10.25 -8.03 -2.84
CA GLU A 272 -9.13 -8.55 -2.06
C GLU A 272 -9.12 -10.08 -2.10
N CYS A 273 -7.92 -10.65 -2.06
CA CYS A 273 -7.73 -12.10 -2.09
C CYS A 273 -6.77 -12.53 -0.99
N PHE A 274 -7.11 -13.62 -0.33
CA PHE A 274 -6.22 -14.31 0.59
C PHE A 274 -5.66 -15.59 -0.03
N ARG A 275 -4.43 -15.92 0.28
CA ARG A 275 -3.77 -17.16 -0.12
C ARG A 275 -3.07 -17.78 1.09
N GLU A 276 -3.26 -19.06 1.30
CA GLU A 276 -2.49 -19.79 2.31
C GLU A 276 -1.02 -19.81 1.91
N SER A 277 -0.15 -19.29 2.78
CA SER A 277 1.29 -19.15 2.51
C SER A 277 2.16 -20.12 3.31
N HIS A 278 1.61 -20.68 4.39
CA HIS A 278 2.35 -21.44 5.40
C HIS A 278 3.64 -20.73 5.86
N PHE A 279 3.60 -19.40 5.92
CA PHE A 279 4.77 -18.61 6.27
C PHE A 279 5.01 -18.62 7.77
N GLU A 280 6.23 -19.03 8.13
CA GLU A 280 6.76 -18.92 9.47
C GLU A 280 8.11 -18.21 9.40
N ILE A 281 8.42 -17.41 10.42
CA ILE A 281 9.76 -16.85 10.64
C ILE A 281 10.24 -17.23 12.03
N SER A 282 11.52 -17.56 12.17
CA SER A 282 12.08 -17.88 13.48
C SER A 282 12.06 -16.68 14.41
N GLU A 283 11.73 -16.89 15.68
CA GLU A 283 11.78 -15.83 16.70
C GLU A 283 13.17 -15.19 16.77
N ARG A 284 14.22 -16.02 16.70
CA ARG A 284 15.61 -15.53 16.70
C ARG A 284 15.87 -14.55 15.55
N LEU A 285 15.46 -14.90 14.32
CA LEU A 285 15.72 -14.11 13.12
C LEU A 285 14.96 -12.79 13.12
N ILE A 286 13.66 -12.81 13.48
CA ILE A 286 12.85 -11.59 13.47
C ILE A 286 13.21 -10.65 14.62
N ASP A 287 13.67 -11.18 15.75
CA ASP A 287 14.15 -10.40 16.90
C ASP A 287 15.47 -9.65 16.62
N GLU A 288 16.21 -10.04 15.58
CA GLU A 288 17.39 -9.27 15.14
C GLU A 288 17.02 -7.85 14.72
N VAL A 289 15.85 -7.66 14.11
CA VAL A 289 15.41 -6.35 13.61
C VAL A 289 15.23 -5.33 14.74
N PRO A 290 14.40 -5.58 15.78
CA PRO A 290 14.26 -4.65 16.89
C PRO A 290 15.54 -4.47 17.72
N ILE A 291 16.49 -5.42 17.70
CA ILE A 291 17.79 -5.26 18.36
C ILE A 291 18.73 -4.37 17.52
N GLN A 292 18.99 -4.76 16.28
CA GLN A 292 20.02 -4.12 15.45
C GLN A 292 19.56 -2.74 14.97
N ALA A 293 18.25 -2.54 14.76
CA ALA A 293 17.69 -1.28 14.33
C ALA A 293 17.22 -0.39 15.51
N GLU A 294 17.52 -0.74 16.77
CA GLU A 294 17.01 -0.03 17.96
C GLU A 294 17.23 1.48 17.90
N SER A 295 18.46 1.92 17.64
CA SER A 295 18.81 3.34 17.56
C SER A 295 18.06 4.04 16.42
N TRP A 296 17.87 3.35 15.31
CA TRP A 296 17.10 3.87 14.19
C TRP A 296 15.59 3.96 14.50
N ILE A 297 15.02 2.99 15.23
CA ILE A 297 13.62 3.05 15.72
C ILE A 297 13.46 4.25 16.65
N ASP A 298 14.45 4.49 17.50
CA ASP A 298 14.53 5.67 18.37
C ASP A 298 14.50 6.98 17.56
N LEU A 299 15.35 7.11 16.52
CA LEU A 299 15.36 8.27 15.63
C LEU A 299 13.98 8.54 15.01
N TRP A 300 13.30 7.48 14.55
CA TRP A 300 11.96 7.60 13.99
C TRP A 300 10.96 8.07 15.04
N ARG A 301 10.95 7.41 16.20
CA ARG A 301 10.05 7.73 17.33
C ARG A 301 10.18 9.17 17.76
N ASP A 302 11.41 9.61 17.97
CA ASP A 302 11.72 10.97 18.42
C ASP A 302 11.34 12.01 17.37
N SER A 303 11.63 11.74 16.09
CA SER A 303 11.23 12.61 14.99
C SER A 303 9.72 12.80 14.98
N TYR A 304 8.94 11.71 15.05
CA TYR A 304 7.48 11.79 15.03
C TYR A 304 6.91 12.46 16.27
N ALA A 305 7.43 12.17 17.47
CA ALA A 305 7.01 12.83 18.70
C ALA A 305 7.26 14.34 18.65
N PHE A 306 8.46 14.74 18.21
CA PHE A 306 8.81 16.15 18.01
C PHE A 306 7.87 16.83 17.00
N ILE A 307 7.68 16.24 15.82
CA ILE A 307 6.82 16.81 14.77
C ILE A 307 5.38 16.93 15.23
N ALA A 308 4.85 15.89 15.86
CA ALA A 308 3.49 15.89 16.38
C ALA A 308 3.32 16.96 17.47
N SER A 309 4.33 17.17 18.32
CA SER A 309 4.32 18.25 19.32
C SER A 309 4.28 19.65 18.68
N ARG A 310 5.02 19.86 17.57
CA ARG A 310 5.02 21.12 16.81
C ARG A 310 3.66 21.38 16.16
N VAL A 311 3.06 20.37 15.55
CA VAL A 311 1.72 20.46 14.95
C VAL A 311 0.69 20.78 16.05
N ALA A 312 0.72 20.05 17.16
CA ALA A 312 -0.21 20.27 18.27
C ALA A 312 -0.06 21.67 18.89
N GLY A 313 1.18 22.15 19.08
CA GLY A 313 1.46 23.50 19.57
C GLY A 313 0.95 24.58 18.61
N GLY A 314 1.16 24.41 17.30
CA GLY A 314 0.65 25.32 16.26
C GLY A 314 -0.88 25.40 16.26
N LEU A 315 -1.55 24.26 16.29
CA LEU A 315 -3.01 24.16 16.36
C LEU A 315 -3.60 24.74 17.65
N ARG A 316 -2.94 24.49 18.79
CA ARG A 316 -3.32 25.09 20.07
C ARG A 316 -3.21 26.61 20.02
N GLY A 317 -2.16 27.15 19.40
CA GLY A 317 -2.02 28.59 19.18
C GLY A 317 -3.14 29.19 18.32
N VAL A 318 -3.64 28.46 17.31
CA VAL A 318 -4.83 28.88 16.54
C VAL A 318 -6.08 28.87 17.42
N MET A 319 -6.29 27.80 18.18
CA MET A 319 -7.43 27.64 19.09
C MET A 319 -7.48 28.74 20.16
N GLU A 320 -6.33 29.06 20.77
CA GLU A 320 -6.21 30.12 21.79
C GLU A 320 -6.48 31.51 21.19
N LYS A 321 -5.91 31.82 20.02
CA LYS A 321 -6.18 33.08 19.31
C LYS A 321 -7.64 33.25 18.91
N ALA A 322 -8.34 32.14 18.65
CA ALA A 322 -9.77 32.12 18.34
C ALA A 322 -10.67 32.20 19.59
N GLY A 323 -10.10 32.37 20.79
CA GLY A 323 -10.86 32.66 22.00
C GLY A 323 -11.35 31.42 22.76
N ALA A 324 -10.64 30.29 22.64
CA ALA A 324 -10.97 29.10 23.43
C ALA A 324 -10.96 29.38 24.94
N LYS A 325 -11.97 28.88 25.65
CA LYS A 325 -12.11 29.05 27.11
C LYS A 325 -11.52 27.82 27.80
N SER A 326 -10.52 28.02 28.66
CA SER A 326 -9.83 26.93 29.37
C SER A 326 -9.30 25.82 28.46
N GLY A 327 -8.87 26.19 27.24
CA GLY A 327 -8.38 25.23 26.24
C GLY A 327 -9.46 24.40 25.56
N VAL A 328 -10.74 24.77 25.69
CA VAL A 328 -11.88 24.07 25.08
C VAL A 328 -12.57 24.97 24.06
N MET A 329 -12.93 24.38 22.91
CA MET A 329 -13.63 25.04 21.81
C MET A 329 -14.53 24.02 21.08
N PRO A 330 -15.75 24.41 20.63
CA PRO A 330 -16.53 23.56 19.74
C PRO A 330 -15.77 23.24 18.44
N LEU A 331 -15.73 21.97 18.04
CA LEU A 331 -15.00 21.54 16.84
C LEU A 331 -15.35 22.35 15.59
N PRO A 332 -16.63 22.68 15.28
CA PRO A 332 -16.96 23.51 14.11
C PRO A 332 -16.34 24.92 14.17
N ALA A 333 -16.32 25.53 15.36
CA ALA A 333 -15.70 26.85 15.55
C ALA A 333 -14.17 26.77 15.39
N PHE A 334 -13.57 25.69 15.88
CA PHE A 334 -12.14 25.43 15.70
C PHE A 334 -11.78 25.21 14.22
N MET A 335 -12.58 24.43 13.48
CA MET A 335 -12.39 24.24 12.03
C MET A 335 -12.45 25.56 11.27
N GLN A 336 -13.44 26.43 11.58
CA GLN A 336 -13.54 27.76 10.99
C GLN A 336 -12.33 28.66 11.31
N ALA A 337 -11.83 28.60 12.55
CA ALA A 337 -10.63 29.33 12.95
C ALA A 337 -9.40 28.86 12.18
N CYS A 338 -9.25 27.54 11.98
CA CYS A 338 -8.20 26.96 11.16
C CYS A 338 -8.32 27.40 9.69
N ASP A 339 -9.52 27.40 9.11
CA ASP A 339 -9.75 27.88 7.74
C ASP A 339 -9.40 29.37 7.59
N ALA A 340 -9.82 30.21 8.54
CA ALA A 340 -9.50 31.63 8.57
C ALA A 340 -7.98 31.88 8.68
N ALA A 341 -7.27 31.00 9.38
CA ALA A 341 -5.81 31.01 9.47
C ALA A 341 -5.10 30.40 8.24
N LYS A 342 -5.83 30.01 7.19
CA LYS A 342 -5.33 29.27 6.01
C LYS A 342 -4.66 27.94 6.36
N LEU A 343 -5.12 27.32 7.45
CA LEU A 343 -4.64 26.05 8.00
C LEU A 343 -5.77 25.02 8.04
N SER A 344 -6.56 24.95 6.97
CA SER A 344 -7.70 24.05 6.88
C SER A 344 -7.34 22.62 7.25
N LEU A 345 -8.07 22.05 8.22
CA LEU A 345 -7.86 20.69 8.71
C LEU A 345 -8.32 19.61 7.71
N THR A 346 -9.22 19.99 6.79
CA THR A 346 -9.70 19.14 5.69
C THR A 346 -8.88 19.32 4.40
N GLY A 347 -7.89 20.22 4.42
CA GLY A 347 -6.96 20.50 3.34
C GLY A 347 -5.49 20.29 3.74
N PRO A 348 -4.53 20.86 3.00
CA PRO A 348 -3.09 20.67 3.27
C PRO A 348 -2.58 21.45 4.50
N GLY A 349 -3.44 22.12 5.26
CA GLY A 349 -3.03 23.00 6.36
C GLY A 349 -2.23 22.29 7.46
N LEU A 350 -2.65 21.08 7.85
CA LEU A 350 -1.91 20.22 8.78
C LEU A 350 -0.52 19.84 8.26
N VAL A 351 -0.40 19.64 6.95
CA VAL A 351 0.85 19.27 6.29
C VAL A 351 1.90 20.37 6.42
N ALA A 352 1.48 21.65 6.46
CA ALA A 352 2.42 22.77 6.56
C ALA A 352 3.24 22.76 7.86
N PHE A 353 2.60 22.56 9.02
CA PHE A 353 3.31 22.48 10.30
C PHE A 353 4.25 21.28 10.35
N ALA A 354 3.78 20.12 9.87
CA ALA A 354 4.60 18.92 9.80
C ALA A 354 5.82 19.13 8.91
N VAL A 355 5.65 19.72 7.72
CA VAL A 355 6.74 20.02 6.79
C VAL A 355 7.80 20.91 7.43
N MET A 356 7.40 21.97 8.13
CA MET A 356 8.35 22.86 8.82
C MET A 356 9.15 22.11 9.90
N ALA A 357 8.46 21.33 10.74
CA ALA A 357 9.12 20.54 11.78
C ALA A 357 10.07 19.47 11.19
N PHE A 358 9.67 18.81 10.09
CA PHE A 358 10.55 17.91 9.35
C PHE A 358 11.80 18.63 8.81
N GLN A 359 11.71 19.90 8.41
CA GLN A 359 12.90 20.64 7.97
C GLN A 359 13.84 20.95 9.14
N GLU A 360 13.33 21.22 10.34
CA GLU A 360 14.17 21.37 11.55
C GLU A 360 14.97 20.09 11.82
N VAL A 361 14.30 18.93 11.84
CA VAL A 361 14.95 17.63 12.02
C VAL A 361 15.98 17.36 10.91
N LYS A 362 15.61 17.60 9.64
CA LYS A 362 16.53 17.42 8.50
C LYS A 362 17.74 18.33 8.58
N ALA A 363 17.58 19.56 9.05
CA ALA A 363 18.70 20.49 9.22
C ALA A 363 19.67 20.02 10.30
N ALA A 364 19.16 19.58 11.45
CA ALA A 364 19.97 19.00 12.52
C ALA A 364 20.70 17.74 12.05
N PHE A 365 20.02 16.85 11.34
CA PHE A 365 20.60 15.61 10.82
C PHE A 365 21.67 15.86 9.75
N ARG A 366 21.45 16.79 8.81
CA ARG A 366 22.48 17.20 7.83
C ARG A 366 23.73 17.75 8.51
N LYS A 367 23.57 18.51 9.59
CA LYS A 367 24.70 19.02 10.38
C LYS A 367 25.44 17.87 11.08
N ARG A 368 24.72 16.92 11.67
CA ARG A 368 25.28 15.72 12.29
C ARG A 368 26.11 14.90 11.30
N LEU A 369 25.58 14.67 10.10
CA LEU A 369 26.22 13.86 9.05
C LEU A 369 27.25 14.60 8.19
N GLN A 370 27.47 15.89 8.41
CA GLN A 370 28.41 16.70 7.63
C GLN A 370 29.81 16.08 7.50
N PRO A 371 30.41 15.45 8.53
CA PRO A 371 31.72 14.82 8.42
C PRO A 371 31.78 13.63 7.45
N HIS A 372 30.63 13.05 7.07
CA HIS A 372 30.53 11.79 6.32
C HIS A 372 30.12 11.98 4.86
N LEU A 373 29.95 13.22 4.38
CA LEU A 373 29.42 13.54 3.05
C LEU A 373 30.24 12.99 1.85
N ASN A 374 31.52 12.69 2.07
CA ASN A 374 32.39 12.16 1.02
C ASN A 374 32.30 10.63 0.88
N LEU A 375 31.59 9.95 1.78
CA LEU A 375 31.42 8.51 1.75
C LEU A 375 30.25 8.15 0.84
N SER A 376 30.42 7.12 0.01
CA SER A 376 29.32 6.55 -0.78
C SER A 376 28.32 5.75 0.08
N GLU A 377 28.78 5.29 1.25
CA GLU A 377 28.01 4.52 2.22
C GLU A 377 28.50 4.87 3.63
N TYR A 378 27.57 5.01 4.57
CA TYR A 378 27.86 5.33 5.96
C TYR A 378 26.88 4.60 6.89
N GLU A 379 27.42 3.85 7.83
CA GLU A 379 26.65 3.20 8.89
C GLU A 379 26.40 4.20 10.01
N LEU A 380 25.12 4.47 10.31
CA LEU A 380 24.74 5.41 11.34
C LEU A 380 25.12 4.89 12.72
N THR A 381 25.73 5.73 13.53
CA THR A 381 25.99 5.45 14.94
C THR A 381 24.74 5.69 15.80
N VAL A 382 24.76 5.20 17.03
CA VAL A 382 23.69 5.48 18.02
C VAL A 382 23.56 6.99 18.24
N GLU A 383 24.69 7.70 18.31
CA GLU A 383 24.75 9.14 18.48
C GLU A 383 24.14 9.90 17.28
N ASP A 384 24.31 9.40 16.05
CA ASP A 384 23.67 10.00 14.88
C ASP A 384 22.15 9.88 14.95
N CYS A 385 21.67 8.72 15.40
CA CYS A 385 20.26 8.43 15.57
C CYS A 385 19.61 9.25 16.72
N HIS A 386 20.36 9.65 17.74
CA HIS A 386 19.86 10.49 18.82
C HIS A 386 19.82 12.00 18.50
N VAL A 387 20.03 12.40 17.24
CA VAL A 387 20.07 13.82 16.83
C VAL A 387 18.86 14.64 17.32
N VAL A 388 17.66 14.06 17.34
CA VAL A 388 16.45 14.78 17.76
C VAL A 388 16.47 15.02 19.27
N ARG A 389 16.81 13.98 20.06
CA ARG A 389 16.95 14.08 21.53
C ARG A 389 17.98 15.13 21.94
N ASP A 390 19.08 15.20 21.20
CA ASP A 390 20.19 16.07 21.54
C ASP A 390 19.95 17.54 21.20
N ASN A 391 19.04 17.83 20.25
CA ASN A 391 18.88 19.17 19.69
C ASN A 391 17.54 19.84 20.02
N PHE A 392 16.54 19.09 20.48
CA PHE A 392 15.19 19.62 20.66
C PHE A 392 14.57 19.20 21.99
N ASP A 393 13.78 20.11 22.57
CA ASP A 393 12.88 19.81 23.68
C ASP A 393 11.48 19.50 23.13
N TYR A 394 10.92 18.37 23.54
CA TYR A 394 9.59 17.92 23.14
C TYR A 394 9.01 16.93 24.15
N PRO A 395 7.68 16.89 24.32
CA PRO A 395 7.03 15.84 25.08
C PRO A 395 7.28 14.48 24.43
N ARG A 396 7.90 13.56 25.17
CA ARG A 396 8.02 12.17 24.75
C ARG A 396 6.66 11.47 24.91
N PHE A 397 6.28 10.69 23.91
CA PHE A 397 5.06 9.88 23.91
C PHE A 397 5.40 8.49 23.36
N ASP A 398 6.29 7.83 24.09
CA ASP A 398 7.01 6.66 23.58
C ASP A 398 6.08 5.45 23.38
N GLU A 399 5.03 5.32 24.21
CA GLU A 399 4.16 4.14 24.30
C GLU A 399 3.38 3.82 23.00
N TYR A 400 3.30 4.74 22.04
CA TYR A 400 2.48 4.57 20.83
C TYR A 400 3.08 5.16 19.54
N THR A 401 4.33 5.61 19.57
CA THR A 401 5.02 6.16 18.41
C THR A 401 6.03 5.15 17.88
N TYR A 402 5.53 4.10 17.24
CA TYR A 402 6.38 3.07 16.62
C TYR A 402 6.18 3.01 15.11
N PRO A 403 7.26 2.74 14.34
CA PRO A 403 7.14 2.60 12.90
C PRO A 403 6.43 1.28 12.55
N SER A 404 5.51 1.34 11.59
CA SER A 404 5.16 0.17 10.80
C SER A 404 6.12 0.11 9.63
N ALA A 405 7.06 -0.83 9.65
CA ALA A 405 8.10 -0.93 8.64
C ALA A 405 7.78 -1.99 7.58
N ASP A 406 8.02 -1.63 6.32
CA ASP A 406 8.13 -2.61 5.24
C ASP A 406 9.51 -3.23 5.29
N LEU A 407 9.59 -4.44 5.87
CA LEU A 407 10.80 -5.23 5.99
C LEU A 407 10.92 -6.19 4.81
N GLN A 408 12.11 -6.29 4.23
CA GLN A 408 12.47 -7.26 3.22
C GLN A 408 13.67 -8.07 3.70
N LEU A 409 13.67 -9.37 3.43
CA LEU A 409 14.77 -10.27 3.73
C LEU A 409 15.37 -10.76 2.41
N ALA A 410 16.58 -10.30 2.10
CA ALA A 410 17.29 -10.65 0.88
C ALA A 410 18.25 -11.82 1.15
N ALA A 411 18.07 -12.91 0.42
CA ALA A 411 18.95 -14.09 0.48
C ALA A 411 18.96 -14.78 -0.90
N THR A 412 19.97 -15.59 -1.17
CA THR A 412 20.07 -16.36 -2.42
C THR A 412 19.16 -17.59 -2.43
N ALA A 413 18.82 -18.11 -1.26
CA ALA A 413 17.90 -19.22 -1.05
C ALA A 413 17.39 -19.21 0.41
N ILE A 414 16.40 -20.05 0.73
CA ILE A 414 15.91 -20.19 2.12
C ILE A 414 17.01 -20.76 3.02
N GLU A 415 17.79 -21.72 2.51
CA GLU A 415 18.90 -22.35 3.22
C GLU A 415 20.02 -21.34 3.55
N ALA A 416 20.20 -20.30 2.74
CA ALA A 416 21.18 -19.25 3.02
C ALA A 416 20.80 -18.45 4.28
N ILE A 417 19.50 -18.27 4.54
CA ILE A 417 19.01 -17.62 5.76
C ILE A 417 19.42 -18.42 7.00
N GLU A 418 19.32 -19.75 6.94
CA GLU A 418 19.69 -20.62 8.07
C GLU A 418 21.18 -20.57 8.39
N HIS A 419 22.01 -20.33 7.38
CA HIS A 419 23.47 -20.19 7.53
C HIS A 419 23.94 -18.78 7.91
N GLY A 420 23.04 -17.79 7.96
CA GLY A 420 23.42 -16.41 8.25
C GLY A 420 23.74 -15.55 7.01
N ASP A 421 23.59 -16.10 5.81
CA ASP A 421 23.94 -15.45 4.54
C ASP A 421 22.72 -14.70 3.96
N TYR A 422 22.32 -13.62 4.64
CA TYR A 422 21.19 -12.79 4.26
C TYR A 422 21.39 -11.33 4.65
N GLN A 423 20.50 -10.47 4.16
CA GLN A 423 20.45 -9.05 4.50
C GLN A 423 19.01 -8.62 4.79
N TRP A 424 18.81 -7.99 5.95
CA TRP A 424 17.60 -7.23 6.21
C TRP A 424 17.65 -5.89 5.46
N ILE A 425 16.57 -5.59 4.75
CA ILE A 425 16.39 -4.34 4.02
C ILE A 425 15.13 -3.68 4.55
N LEU A 426 15.29 -2.46 5.03
CA LEU A 426 14.19 -1.60 5.44
C LEU A 426 13.78 -0.72 4.25
N ALA A 427 12.57 -0.91 3.72
CA ALA A 427 12.13 -0.24 2.49
C ALA A 427 11.38 1.08 2.75
N GLU A 428 10.20 1.01 3.37
CA GLU A 428 9.34 2.16 3.65
C GLU A 428 8.81 2.09 5.09
N LEU A 429 8.46 3.27 5.62
CA LEU A 429 7.92 3.43 6.96
C LEU A 429 6.57 4.08 6.91
N HIS A 430 5.60 3.41 7.50
CA HIS A 430 4.23 3.85 7.53
C HIS A 430 3.89 4.38 8.93
N PRO A 431 3.26 5.57 9.03
CA PRO A 431 2.80 6.13 10.30
C PRO A 431 1.35 5.78 10.73
N PRO A 432 0.52 4.97 10.03
CA PRO A 432 -0.94 5.04 10.17
C PRO A 432 -1.46 4.68 11.57
N ILE A 433 -0.79 3.80 12.30
CA ILE A 433 -1.20 3.42 13.66
C ILE A 433 -0.73 4.44 14.69
N ALA A 434 0.50 4.94 14.53
CA ALA A 434 0.97 6.08 15.31
C ALA A 434 0.03 7.29 15.13
N LEU A 435 -0.48 7.54 13.92
CA LEU A 435 -1.44 8.62 13.66
C LEU A 435 -2.76 8.46 14.43
N LEU A 436 -3.36 7.26 14.44
CA LEU A 436 -4.58 6.98 15.20
C LEU A 436 -4.37 7.16 16.72
N HIS A 437 -3.23 6.69 17.26
CA HIS A 437 -2.88 6.87 18.66
C HIS A 437 -2.55 8.34 19.01
N HIS A 438 -1.84 9.06 18.14
CA HIS A 438 -1.56 10.48 18.29
C HIS A 438 -2.84 11.31 18.32
N CYS A 439 -3.83 11.01 17.48
CA CYS A 439 -5.13 11.71 17.49
C CYS A 439 -5.81 11.65 18.85
N MET A 440 -5.77 10.50 19.54
CA MET A 440 -6.33 10.34 20.88
C MET A 440 -5.46 11.02 21.95
N TYR A 441 -4.13 10.86 21.86
CA TYR A 441 -3.21 11.44 22.82
C TYR A 441 -3.27 12.96 22.85
N TRP A 442 -3.03 13.63 21.73
CA TRP A 442 -2.90 15.09 21.70
C TRP A 442 -4.19 15.80 22.12
N SER A 443 -5.34 15.18 21.86
CA SER A 443 -6.67 15.71 22.20
C SER A 443 -7.03 15.55 23.68
N CYS A 444 -6.39 14.64 24.42
CA CYS A 444 -6.67 14.44 25.84
C CYS A 444 -5.81 15.38 26.72
N PRO A 445 -6.39 16.20 27.61
CA PRO A 445 -5.63 17.04 28.54
C PRO A 445 -4.98 16.23 29.68
N ASP A 446 -5.56 15.08 30.05
CA ASP A 446 -5.06 14.19 31.09
C ASP A 446 -4.35 12.97 30.47
N LYS A 447 -3.06 13.15 30.19
CA LYS A 447 -2.22 12.13 29.55
C LYS A 447 -2.11 10.86 30.41
N GLN A 448 -2.04 11.03 31.72
CA GLN A 448 -1.87 9.92 32.66
C GLN A 448 -3.12 9.03 32.71
N THR A 449 -4.30 9.62 32.72
CA THR A 449 -5.55 8.86 32.67
C THR A 449 -5.78 8.23 31.31
N LEU A 450 -5.43 8.90 30.21
CA LEU A 450 -5.48 8.27 28.89
C LEU A 450 -4.55 7.05 28.78
N GLY A 451 -3.30 7.16 29.24
CA GLY A 451 -2.36 6.03 29.27
C GLY A 451 -2.93 4.84 30.07
N ARG A 452 -3.49 5.10 31.25
CA ARG A 452 -4.19 4.07 32.05
C ARG A 452 -5.40 3.48 31.33
N ALA A 453 -6.20 4.29 30.63
CA ALA A 453 -7.37 3.82 29.89
C ALA A 453 -6.96 2.94 28.70
N LEU A 454 -5.98 3.36 27.91
CA LEU A 454 -5.43 2.57 26.82
C LEU A 454 -4.83 1.26 27.35
N ALA A 455 -4.03 1.30 28.41
CA ALA A 455 -3.54 0.09 29.09
C ALA A 455 -4.71 -0.81 29.54
N SER A 456 -5.80 -0.25 30.06
CA SER A 456 -6.97 -1.03 30.50
C SER A 456 -7.74 -1.71 29.36
N THR A 457 -7.75 -1.15 28.14
CA THR A 457 -8.41 -1.78 26.98
C THR A 457 -7.76 -3.10 26.58
N THR A 458 -6.52 -3.33 27.01
CA THR A 458 -5.78 -4.56 26.75
C THR A 458 -6.08 -5.66 27.77
N PHE A 459 -6.73 -5.34 28.90
CA PHE A 459 -7.01 -6.28 30.00
C PHE A 459 -5.79 -7.11 30.44
N GLY A 460 -4.59 -6.53 30.40
CA GLY A 460 -3.35 -7.24 30.73
C GLY A 460 -2.96 -8.32 29.72
N ARG A 461 -3.52 -8.28 28.52
CA ARG A 461 -3.16 -9.11 27.37
C ARG A 461 -2.37 -8.27 26.37
N PRO A 462 -1.55 -8.87 25.50
CA PRO A 462 -0.99 -8.15 24.38
C PRO A 462 -2.12 -7.52 23.57
N ASN A 463 -2.02 -6.20 23.34
CA ASN A 463 -2.91 -5.53 22.40
C ASN A 463 -2.64 -6.06 20.98
N PHE A 464 -3.51 -5.80 20.01
CA PHE A 464 -3.13 -6.09 18.62
C PHE A 464 -2.04 -5.09 18.19
N HIS A 465 -0.78 -5.46 18.44
CA HIS A 465 0.38 -4.69 18.06
C HIS A 465 0.64 -4.90 16.57
N PHE A 466 0.97 -3.84 15.86
CA PHE A 466 1.39 -3.90 14.47
C PHE A 466 2.81 -3.36 14.38
N GLY A 467 3.69 -4.06 13.64
CA GLY A 467 5.08 -3.66 13.51
C GLY A 467 5.87 -3.89 14.80
N PHE A 468 6.58 -2.87 15.26
CA PHE A 468 7.40 -2.89 16.47
C PHE A 468 6.66 -2.30 17.67
N PHE A 469 6.89 -2.85 18.86
CA PHE A 469 6.38 -2.30 20.12
C PHE A 469 7.41 -2.49 21.23
N ALA A 470 7.43 -1.64 22.27
CA ALA A 470 8.42 -1.79 23.33
C ALA A 470 8.15 -3.01 24.21
N ALA A 471 9.21 -3.68 24.67
CA ALA A 471 9.11 -4.98 25.33
C ALA A 471 8.50 -4.92 26.74
N ASP A 472 8.48 -3.75 27.36
CA ASP A 472 7.86 -3.48 28.66
C ASP A 472 6.31 -3.39 28.61
N PHE A 473 5.72 -3.52 27.42
CA PHE A 473 4.27 -3.62 27.21
C PHE A 473 3.71 -5.06 27.18
N THR A 474 4.55 -6.09 27.33
CA THR A 474 4.14 -7.51 27.51
C THR A 474 4.54 -8.01 28.88
#